data_AF-A0A2V9ZIR1-F1
#
_entry.id   AF-A0A2V9ZIR1-F1
#
_cell.length_a   1.000
_cell.length_b   1.000
_cell.length_c   1.000
_cell.angle_alpha   90.00
_cell.angle_beta   90.00
_cell.angle_gamma   90.00
#
_symmetry.space_group_name_H-M   'P 1'
#
loop_
_entity.id
_entity.type
_entity.pdbx_description
1 polymer ?
#
loop_
_entity_poly.entity_id
_entity_poly.type
_entity_poly.pdbx_seq_one_letter_code
_entity_poly.pdbx_strand_id
1 'polypeptide(L)'
;MTHPLRFDPSYWTQGLKPVFDLHGQLAAIRQNRPLVKPILKELAGIMLGFVALYFLNGAGSQRLRDLLEGWPLSLVGIAGVLMYVPIHVESRYVGAFMVLFWLGLIVSLRHSNKHPKMFAAIVLAISLSLLMAAAQTAYAPRHYRWNTRKNVDAEVAEALVKMGTHPGDPVARISPGGYLGWARAAGVTIIAEVDLEVGAESFWKSDPATQARVLQALRQAGANSVVAHVWDDVTAPGWYRVGETHFWIYPFKRAGS
;
A
#
# COMPACT_ATOMS: atom_id res chain seq x y z
N MET A 1 8.05 -3.25 -20.79
CA MET A 1 7.83 -2.72 -19.42
C MET A 1 6.56 -1.88 -19.44
N THR A 2 5.64 -2.04 -18.49
CA THR A 2 4.32 -1.37 -18.52
C THR A 2 4.34 0.10 -18.10
N HIS A 3 5.33 0.55 -17.31
CA HIS A 3 5.43 1.95 -16.84
C HIS A 3 6.90 2.38 -16.65
N PRO A 4 7.67 2.56 -17.74
CA PRO A 4 9.10 2.88 -17.65
C PRO A 4 9.40 4.15 -16.84
N LEU A 5 8.51 5.15 -16.87
CA LEU A 5 8.69 6.43 -16.19
C LEU A 5 8.89 6.30 -14.67
N ARG A 6 8.25 5.34 -14.00
CA ARG A 6 8.36 5.18 -12.52
C ARG A 6 9.37 4.15 -12.06
N PHE A 7 9.75 3.23 -12.93
CA PHE A 7 10.64 2.13 -12.58
C PHE A 7 12.11 2.41 -12.94
N ASP A 8 12.43 3.65 -13.33
CA ASP A 8 13.80 4.15 -13.43
C ASP A 8 14.15 5.04 -12.21
N PRO A 9 14.88 4.51 -11.21
CA PRO A 9 15.26 5.27 -10.03
C PRO A 9 16.19 6.44 -10.35
N SER A 10 16.94 6.38 -11.45
CA SER A 10 17.91 7.41 -11.81
C SER A 10 17.21 8.70 -12.22
N TYR A 11 16.08 8.60 -12.94
CA TYR A 11 15.25 9.74 -13.32
C TYR A 11 14.72 10.51 -12.10
N TRP A 12 14.26 9.80 -11.07
CA TRP A 12 13.65 10.43 -9.88
C TRP A 12 14.66 10.90 -8.84
N THR A 13 15.93 10.51 -8.93
CA THR A 13 16.96 10.88 -7.95
C THR A 13 17.99 11.87 -8.50
N GLN A 14 17.93 12.16 -9.80
CA GLN A 14 18.85 13.08 -10.46
C GLN A 14 18.67 14.51 -9.91
N GLY A 15 19.68 15.00 -9.20
CA GLY A 15 19.67 16.36 -8.63
C GLY A 15 19.00 16.50 -7.26
N LEU A 16 18.50 15.40 -6.67
CA LEU A 16 17.99 15.43 -5.30
C LEU A 16 19.12 15.66 -4.31
N LYS A 17 18.98 16.70 -3.50
CA LYS A 17 19.81 16.93 -2.32
C LYS A 17 19.01 16.41 -1.12
N PRO A 18 19.43 15.33 -0.44
CA PRO A 18 18.72 14.86 0.74
C PRO A 18 18.83 15.93 1.84
N VAL A 19 17.71 16.53 2.19
CA VAL A 19 17.60 17.50 3.29
C VAL A 19 16.87 16.84 4.43
N PHE A 20 17.47 16.86 5.62
CA PHE A 20 16.84 16.32 6.82
C PHE A 20 15.84 17.34 7.38
N ASP A 21 14.54 17.04 7.32
CA ASP A 21 13.48 17.87 7.88
C ASP A 21 12.83 17.20 9.10
N LEU A 22 13.22 17.68 10.28
CA LEU A 22 12.69 17.26 11.59
C LEU A 22 11.21 17.60 11.76
N HIS A 23 10.78 18.77 11.25
CA HIS A 23 9.40 19.23 11.36
C HIS A 23 8.46 18.38 10.49
N GLY A 24 8.89 18.04 9.27
CA GLY A 24 8.19 17.11 8.38
C GLY A 24 8.03 15.72 8.98
N GLN A 25 9.06 15.17 9.63
CA GLN A 25 8.97 13.87 10.31
C GLN A 25 7.98 13.90 11.49
N LEU A 26 8.00 14.96 12.30
CA LEU A 26 7.04 15.15 13.41
C LEU A 26 5.60 15.32 12.91
N ALA A 27 5.40 15.99 11.77
CA ALA A 27 4.11 16.11 11.13
C ALA A 27 3.60 14.77 10.60
N ALA A 28 4.45 13.97 9.94
CA ALA A 28 4.12 12.63 9.46
C ALA A 28 3.73 11.69 10.61
N ILE A 29 4.47 11.71 11.73
CA ILE A 29 4.13 10.94 12.94
C ILE A 29 2.74 11.35 13.47
N ARG A 30 2.42 12.65 13.46
CA ARG A 30 1.11 13.15 13.90
C ARG A 30 -0.01 12.69 12.96
N GLN A 31 0.23 12.71 11.66
CA GLN A 31 -0.71 12.27 10.63
C GLN A 31 -0.96 10.75 10.68
N ASN A 32 0.02 9.97 11.11
CA ASN A 32 -0.08 8.51 11.28
C ASN A 32 -0.74 8.07 12.60
N ARG A 33 -1.00 8.97 13.56
CA ARG A 33 -1.67 8.65 14.84
C ARG A 33 -2.99 7.87 14.73
N PRO A 34 -3.92 8.17 13.82
CA PRO A 34 -5.17 7.43 13.72
C PRO A 34 -4.98 5.99 13.23
N LEU A 35 -3.89 5.69 12.50
CA LEU A 35 -3.52 4.34 12.06
C LEU A 35 -2.80 3.56 13.16
N VAL A 36 -1.96 4.23 13.96
CA VAL A 36 -1.15 3.59 15.01
C VAL A 36 -1.96 3.28 16.28
N LYS A 37 -2.94 4.12 16.66
CA LYS A 37 -3.78 3.92 17.85
C LYS A 37 -4.49 2.56 17.91
N PRO A 38 -5.20 2.09 16.86
CA PRO A 38 -5.86 0.78 16.92
C PRO A 38 -4.86 -0.37 17.03
N ILE A 39 -3.75 -0.30 16.30
CA ILE A 39 -2.65 -1.30 16.37
C ILE A 39 -2.09 -1.37 17.80
N LEU A 40 -1.80 -0.22 18.43
CA LEU A 40 -1.30 -0.19 19.81
C LEU A 40 -2.32 -0.75 20.81
N LYS A 41 -3.63 -0.52 20.61
CA LYS A 41 -4.67 -1.09 21.47
C LYS A 41 -4.75 -2.60 21.35
N GLU A 42 -4.66 -3.15 20.14
CA GLU A 42 -4.62 -4.60 19.93
C GLU A 42 -3.36 -5.23 20.54
N LEU A 43 -2.21 -4.59 20.36
CA LEU A 43 -0.93 -5.06 20.92
C LEU A 43 -0.85 -4.89 22.45
N ALA A 44 -1.58 -3.94 23.04
CA ALA A 44 -1.56 -3.72 24.49
C ALA A 44 -2.04 -4.95 25.27
N GLY A 45 -3.00 -5.71 24.75
CA GLY A 45 -3.45 -6.96 25.37
C GLY A 45 -2.35 -8.02 25.41
N ILE A 46 -1.59 -8.15 24.31
CA ILE A 46 -0.46 -9.09 24.21
C ILE A 46 0.69 -8.64 25.12
N MET A 47 0.97 -7.34 25.16
CA MET A 47 2.00 -6.76 26.05
C MET A 47 1.64 -6.96 27.53
N LEU A 48 0.38 -6.74 27.92
CA LEU A 48 -0.08 -6.98 29.28
C LEU A 48 -0.01 -8.48 29.64
N GLY A 49 -0.37 -9.37 28.71
CA GLY A 49 -0.24 -10.82 28.91
C GLY A 49 1.22 -11.27 29.06
N PHE A 50 2.12 -10.70 28.26
CA PHE A 50 3.56 -10.95 28.38
C PHE A 50 4.13 -10.43 29.70
N VAL A 51 3.76 -9.22 30.11
CA VAL A 51 4.16 -8.62 31.39
C VAL A 51 3.63 -9.47 32.55
N ALA A 52 2.36 -9.86 32.53
CA ALA A 52 1.76 -10.73 33.54
C ALA A 52 2.50 -12.07 33.62
N LEU A 53 2.78 -12.72 32.48
CA LEU A 53 3.59 -13.93 32.41
C LEU A 53 4.97 -13.75 33.03
N TYR A 54 5.65 -12.66 32.66
CA TYR A 54 6.99 -12.35 33.13
C TYR A 54 7.04 -12.18 34.66
N PHE A 55 6.01 -11.56 35.26
CA PHE A 55 5.91 -11.39 36.71
C PHE A 55 5.40 -12.66 37.44
N LEU A 56 4.47 -13.42 36.84
CA LEU A 56 3.89 -14.64 37.42
C LEU A 56 4.85 -15.84 37.40
N ASN A 57 5.87 -15.84 36.52
CA ASN A 57 6.84 -16.95 36.45
C ASN A 57 7.87 -16.97 37.61
N GLY A 58 7.71 -16.11 38.61
CA GLY A 58 8.54 -16.10 39.81
C GLY A 58 9.83 -15.31 39.61
N ALA A 59 9.75 -14.03 39.97
CA ALA A 59 10.81 -13.07 40.27
C ALA A 59 12.16 -13.65 40.82
N GLY A 60 13.05 -14.15 39.97
CA GLY A 60 14.44 -14.53 40.31
C GLY A 60 15.51 -13.52 39.84
N SER A 61 16.77 -13.69 40.29
CA SER A 61 17.93 -12.83 39.96
C SER A 61 18.48 -12.97 38.53
N GLN A 62 17.99 -13.94 37.75
CA GLN A 62 18.43 -14.20 36.36
C GLN A 62 17.66 -13.41 35.30
N ARG A 63 16.68 -12.59 35.72
CA ARG A 63 15.77 -11.77 34.87
C ARG A 63 16.44 -10.96 33.75
N LEU A 64 17.62 -10.41 34.01
CA LEU A 64 18.33 -9.59 33.03
C LEU A 64 19.05 -10.46 31.99
N ARG A 65 19.58 -11.63 32.40
CA ARG A 65 20.26 -12.56 31.48
C ARG A 65 19.29 -13.21 30.51
N ASP A 66 18.09 -13.55 30.99
CA ASP A 66 17.05 -14.17 30.15
C ASP A 66 16.51 -13.17 29.10
N LEU A 67 16.31 -11.90 29.49
CA LEU A 67 15.97 -10.82 28.54
C LEU A 67 17.10 -10.55 27.53
N LEU A 68 18.35 -10.74 27.95
CA LEU A 68 19.54 -10.64 27.10
C LEU A 68 19.78 -11.90 26.25
N GLU A 69 18.90 -12.89 26.25
CA GLU A 69 19.00 -14.02 25.32
C GLU A 69 18.24 -13.70 24.01
N GLY A 70 17.09 -13.03 24.12
CA GLY A 70 16.25 -12.64 22.99
C GLY A 70 16.55 -11.27 22.38
N TRP A 71 17.46 -10.48 22.97
CA TRP A 71 17.69 -9.08 22.59
C TRP A 71 18.02 -8.83 21.10
N PRO A 72 18.75 -9.69 20.35
CA PRO A 72 19.06 -9.39 18.96
C PRO A 72 17.81 -9.40 18.08
N LEU A 73 16.89 -10.34 18.33
CA LEU A 73 15.62 -10.44 17.61
C LEU A 73 14.68 -9.29 17.97
N SER A 74 14.59 -8.95 19.27
CA SER A 74 13.79 -7.81 19.73
C SER A 74 14.33 -6.48 19.21
N LEU A 75 15.65 -6.31 19.14
CA LEU A 75 16.29 -5.12 18.59
C LEU A 75 16.00 -4.96 17.10
N VAL A 76 16.14 -6.03 16.30
CA VAL A 76 15.82 -6.01 14.86
C VAL A 76 14.34 -5.70 14.65
N GLY A 77 13.45 -6.27 15.46
CA GLY A 77 12.03 -5.96 15.42
C GLY A 77 11.74 -4.48 15.71
N ILE A 78 12.26 -3.95 16.81
CA ILE A 78 12.08 -2.53 17.19
C ILE A 78 12.67 -1.60 16.13
N ALA A 79 13.89 -1.87 15.66
CA ALA A 79 14.57 -1.06 14.65
C ALA A 79 13.77 -1.00 13.35
N GLY A 80 13.24 -2.15 12.90
CA GLY A 80 12.39 -2.19 11.71
C GLY A 80 11.09 -1.41 11.87
N VAL A 81 10.40 -1.53 13.02
CA VAL A 81 9.21 -0.71 13.28
C VAL A 81 9.56 0.78 13.27
N LEU A 82 10.60 1.18 14.00
CA LEU A 82 11.02 2.59 14.12
C LEU A 82 11.48 3.19 12.79
N MET A 83 12.04 2.39 11.88
CA MET A 83 12.42 2.85 10.54
C MET A 83 11.20 3.26 9.71
N TYR A 84 10.07 2.57 9.84
CA TYR A 84 8.86 2.84 9.03
C TYR A 84 7.91 3.88 9.65
N VAL A 85 7.93 4.05 10.98
CA VAL A 85 7.11 5.06 11.70
C VAL A 85 7.23 6.48 11.12
N PRO A 86 8.44 7.02 10.82
CA PRO A 86 8.59 8.37 10.28
C PRO A 86 8.34 8.48 8.77
N ILE A 87 8.19 7.37 8.05
CA ILE A 87 8.03 7.35 6.59
C ILE A 87 6.55 7.16 6.23
N HIS A 88 6.05 5.93 6.35
CA HIS A 88 4.69 5.55 5.99
C HIS A 88 4.40 4.17 6.58
N VAL A 89 3.32 4.04 7.35
CA VAL A 89 3.00 2.80 8.08
C VAL A 89 1.87 2.07 7.35
N GLU A 90 2.21 0.97 6.70
CA GLU A 90 1.23 -0.03 6.26
C GLU A 90 1.44 -1.33 7.04
N SER A 91 0.35 -2.06 7.28
CA SER A 91 0.36 -3.31 8.06
C SER A 91 1.40 -4.32 7.57
N ARG A 92 1.62 -4.36 6.25
CA ARG A 92 2.60 -5.24 5.59
C ARG A 92 4.06 -4.88 5.87
N TYR A 93 4.38 -3.62 6.20
CA TYR A 93 5.75 -3.21 6.47
C TYR A 93 6.17 -3.55 7.90
N VAL A 94 5.24 -3.44 8.85
CA VAL A 94 5.53 -3.61 10.28
C VAL A 94 5.35 -5.06 10.76
N GLY A 95 4.51 -5.84 10.07
CA GLY A 95 4.14 -7.20 10.49
C GLY A 95 5.33 -8.13 10.74
N ALA A 96 6.26 -8.21 9.78
CA ALA A 96 7.43 -9.09 9.91
C ALA A 96 8.33 -8.70 11.10
N PHE A 97 8.56 -7.39 11.30
CA PHE A 97 9.35 -6.89 12.42
C PHE A 97 8.66 -7.07 13.77
N MET A 98 7.34 -6.97 13.80
CA MET A 98 6.55 -7.26 14.99
C MET A 98 6.69 -8.74 15.39
N VAL A 99 6.69 -9.67 14.44
CA VAL A 99 6.94 -11.10 14.71
C VAL A 99 8.32 -11.32 15.31
N LEU A 100 9.37 -10.69 14.75
CA LEU A 100 10.73 -10.78 15.30
C LEU A 100 10.82 -10.23 16.72
N PHE A 101 10.12 -9.13 16.99
CA PHE A 101 10.02 -8.57 18.33
C PHE A 101 9.43 -9.56 19.34
N TRP A 102 8.28 -10.17 18.99
CA TRP A 102 7.62 -11.17 19.83
C TRP A 102 8.42 -12.46 19.99
N LEU A 103 9.12 -12.92 18.94
CA LEU A 103 9.99 -14.09 19.02
C LEU A 103 11.14 -13.88 19.99
N GLY A 104 11.78 -12.69 19.97
CA GLY A 104 12.80 -12.35 20.96
C GLY A 104 12.26 -12.40 22.39
N LEU A 105 11.06 -11.84 22.62
CA LEU A 105 10.39 -11.89 23.91
C LEU A 105 10.06 -13.33 24.36
N ILE A 106 9.59 -14.20 23.45
CA ILE A 106 9.26 -15.61 23.75
C ILE A 106 10.54 -16.42 24.06
N VAL A 107 11.62 -16.22 23.30
CA VAL A 107 12.92 -16.85 23.57
C VAL A 107 13.42 -16.48 24.97
N SER A 108 13.21 -15.22 25.36
CA SER A 108 13.55 -14.71 26.70
C SER A 108 12.78 -15.39 27.84
N LEU A 109 11.68 -16.11 27.55
CA LEU A 109 10.90 -16.85 28.55
C LEU A 109 11.23 -18.35 28.62
N ARG A 110 12.16 -18.84 27.77
CA ARG A 110 12.40 -20.28 27.58
C ARG A 110 13.02 -20.96 28.80
N HIS A 111 13.86 -20.26 29.55
CA HIS A 111 14.68 -20.84 30.62
C HIS A 111 14.05 -20.82 32.02
N SER A 112 12.93 -20.09 32.22
CA SER A 112 12.35 -19.86 33.56
C SER A 112 10.92 -20.41 33.73
N ASN A 113 10.59 -21.61 33.23
CA ASN A 113 9.23 -22.15 33.36
C ASN A 113 9.07 -23.15 34.52
N LYS A 114 8.73 -22.64 35.71
CA LYS A 114 8.29 -23.48 36.84
C LYS A 114 6.89 -24.10 36.62
N HIS A 115 6.11 -23.54 35.68
CA HIS A 115 4.72 -23.95 35.42
C HIS A 115 4.44 -24.14 33.92
N PRO A 116 4.89 -25.26 33.29
CA PRO A 116 4.80 -25.47 31.85
C PRO A 116 3.35 -25.50 31.30
N LYS A 117 2.38 -25.95 32.11
CA LYS A 117 0.95 -25.94 31.75
C LYS A 117 0.40 -24.51 31.62
N MET A 118 0.83 -23.59 32.48
CA MET A 118 0.40 -22.19 32.45
C MET A 118 1.01 -21.45 31.25
N PHE A 119 2.28 -21.72 30.96
CA PHE A 119 2.94 -21.21 29.75
C PHE A 119 2.24 -21.68 28.47
N ALA A 120 1.97 -22.98 28.35
CA ALA A 120 1.24 -23.54 27.22
C ALA A 120 -0.17 -22.94 27.07
N ALA A 121 -0.89 -22.77 28.18
CA ALA A 121 -2.22 -22.16 28.17
C ALA A 121 -2.20 -20.70 27.69
N ILE A 122 -1.18 -19.92 28.06
CA ILE A 122 -1.09 -18.51 27.67
C ILE A 122 -0.60 -18.36 26.22
N VAL A 123 0.36 -19.19 25.77
CA VAL A 123 0.73 -19.25 24.35
C VAL A 123 -0.48 -19.65 23.50
N LEU A 124 -1.26 -20.63 23.95
CA LEU A 124 -2.50 -21.02 23.28
C LEU A 124 -3.53 -19.88 23.27
N ALA A 125 -3.71 -19.16 24.38
CA ALA A 125 -4.63 -18.03 24.46
C ALA A 125 -4.22 -16.88 23.53
N ILE A 126 -2.93 -16.53 23.49
CA ILE A 126 -2.39 -15.53 22.56
C ILE A 126 -2.61 -16.00 21.11
N SER A 127 -2.28 -17.26 20.82
CA SER A 127 -2.44 -17.83 19.47
C SER A 127 -3.90 -17.82 19.01
N LEU A 128 -4.84 -18.20 19.89
CA LEU A 128 -6.28 -18.15 19.64
C LEU A 128 -6.77 -16.70 19.46
N SER A 129 -6.28 -15.75 20.24
CA SER A 129 -6.64 -14.33 20.10
C SER A 129 -6.17 -13.76 18.75
N LEU A 130 -4.96 -14.11 18.31
CA LEU A 130 -4.42 -13.71 17.01
C LEU A 130 -5.17 -14.38 15.87
N LEU A 131 -5.48 -15.67 15.98
CA LEU A 131 -6.28 -16.40 14.99
C LEU A 131 -7.70 -15.83 14.89
N MET A 132 -8.30 -15.43 15.99
CA MET A 132 -9.64 -14.82 16.01
C MET A 132 -9.63 -13.43 15.37
N ALA A 133 -8.62 -12.59 15.65
CA ALA A 133 -8.43 -11.32 14.96
C ALA A 133 -8.19 -11.52 13.44
N ALA A 134 -7.32 -12.46 13.08
CA ALA A 134 -7.06 -12.81 11.68
C ALA A 134 -8.33 -13.33 10.97
N ALA A 135 -9.10 -14.20 11.61
CA ALA A 135 -10.37 -14.69 11.09
C ALA A 135 -11.38 -13.53 10.92
N GLN A 136 -11.53 -12.65 11.90
CA GLN A 136 -12.40 -11.47 11.78
C GLN A 136 -11.98 -10.57 10.61
N THR A 137 -10.68 -10.39 10.37
CA THR A 137 -10.21 -9.64 9.19
C THR A 137 -10.51 -10.39 7.90
N ALA A 138 -10.27 -11.70 7.83
CA ALA A 138 -10.54 -12.52 6.65
C ALA A 138 -12.03 -12.59 6.30
N TYR A 139 -12.90 -12.65 7.32
CA TYR A 139 -14.36 -12.67 7.18
C TYR A 139 -14.99 -11.29 7.20
N ALA A 140 -14.21 -10.21 7.38
CA ALA A 140 -14.74 -8.86 7.29
C ALA A 140 -15.41 -8.68 5.91
N PRO A 141 -16.58 -8.02 5.82
CA PRO A 141 -17.28 -7.81 4.56
C PRO A 141 -16.40 -7.15 3.49
N ARG A 142 -15.32 -6.46 3.90
CA ARG A 142 -14.34 -5.82 3.03
C ARG A 142 -13.60 -6.81 2.13
N HIS A 143 -13.23 -8.01 2.63
CA HIS A 143 -12.58 -9.05 1.82
C HIS A 143 -13.59 -9.76 0.91
N TYR A 144 -14.79 -10.05 1.41
CA TYR A 144 -15.85 -10.64 0.58
C TYR A 144 -16.28 -9.70 -0.56
N ARG A 145 -16.41 -8.39 -0.28
CA ARG A 145 -16.68 -7.35 -1.29
C ARG A 145 -15.53 -7.15 -2.28
N TRP A 146 -14.31 -7.56 -1.96
CA TRP A 146 -13.18 -7.50 -2.90
C TRP A 146 -13.27 -8.62 -3.95
N ASN A 147 -13.61 -9.84 -3.54
CA ASN A 147 -13.74 -10.98 -4.45
C ASN A 147 -15.03 -10.99 -5.29
N THR A 148 -16.08 -10.27 -4.88
CA THR A 148 -17.33 -10.14 -5.65
C THR A 148 -17.42 -8.87 -6.50
N ARG A 149 -16.45 -7.95 -6.39
CA ARG A 149 -16.39 -6.79 -7.28
C ARG A 149 -15.99 -7.25 -8.67
N LYS A 150 -16.70 -6.76 -9.70
CA LYS A 150 -16.24 -6.88 -11.08
C LYS A 150 -14.83 -6.33 -11.18
N ASN A 151 -13.96 -7.04 -11.89
CA ASN A 151 -12.57 -6.67 -12.05
C ASN A 151 -12.46 -5.48 -13.01
N VAL A 152 -12.53 -4.28 -12.45
CA VAL A 152 -12.48 -3.02 -13.20
C VAL A 152 -11.24 -2.95 -14.10
N ASP A 153 -10.10 -3.45 -13.63
CA ASP A 153 -8.88 -3.49 -14.43
C ASP A 153 -9.03 -4.35 -15.69
N ALA A 154 -9.72 -5.49 -15.58
CA ALA A 154 -10.02 -6.35 -16.72
C ALA A 154 -11.04 -5.71 -17.68
N GLU A 155 -12.05 -5.00 -17.17
CA GLU A 155 -13.02 -4.27 -18.01
C GLU A 155 -12.35 -3.17 -18.84
N VAL A 156 -11.45 -2.40 -18.22
CA VAL A 156 -10.68 -1.35 -18.93
C VAL A 156 -9.76 -1.97 -19.96
N ALA A 157 -9.09 -3.08 -19.63
CA ALA A 157 -8.24 -3.79 -20.59
C ALA A 157 -9.04 -4.33 -21.78
N GLU A 158 -10.20 -4.95 -21.54
CA GLU A 158 -11.08 -5.45 -22.60
C GLU A 158 -11.62 -4.31 -23.48
N ALA A 159 -11.97 -3.17 -22.88
CA ALA A 159 -12.41 -1.98 -23.62
C ALA A 159 -11.31 -1.42 -24.54
N LEU A 160 -10.07 -1.36 -24.07
CA LEU A 160 -8.92 -0.96 -24.89
C LEU A 160 -8.71 -1.89 -26.09
N VAL A 161 -8.79 -3.20 -25.87
CA VAL A 161 -8.67 -4.20 -26.94
C VAL A 161 -9.81 -4.05 -27.97
N LYS A 162 -11.05 -3.86 -27.51
CA LYS A 162 -12.21 -3.60 -28.39
C LYS A 162 -12.05 -2.32 -29.22
N MET A 163 -11.30 -1.34 -28.72
CA MET A 163 -10.96 -0.11 -29.44
C MET A 163 -9.73 -0.26 -30.36
N GLY A 164 -9.18 -1.47 -30.49
CA GLY A 164 -8.05 -1.77 -31.39
C GLY A 164 -6.67 -1.52 -30.78
N THR A 165 -6.57 -1.41 -29.45
CA THR A 165 -5.28 -1.35 -28.75
C THR A 165 -4.69 -2.75 -28.67
N HIS A 166 -3.41 -2.89 -28.99
CA HIS A 166 -2.67 -4.16 -28.94
C HIS A 166 -1.65 -4.15 -27.80
N PRO A 167 -1.24 -5.32 -27.29
CA PRO A 167 -0.12 -5.42 -26.36
C PRO A 167 1.12 -4.72 -26.91
N GLY A 168 1.78 -3.91 -26.07
CA GLY A 168 2.92 -3.09 -26.42
C GLY A 168 2.58 -1.66 -26.84
N ASP A 169 1.32 -1.37 -27.21
CA ASP A 169 0.94 -0.04 -27.67
C ASP A 169 1.22 1.05 -26.62
N PRO A 170 1.69 2.24 -27.06
CA PRO A 170 1.91 3.37 -26.17
C PRO A 170 0.58 4.00 -25.77
N VAL A 171 0.38 4.18 -24.47
CA VAL A 171 -0.81 4.78 -23.87
C VAL A 171 -0.40 5.88 -22.89
N ALA A 172 -1.22 6.91 -22.78
CA ALA A 172 -1.07 7.94 -21.75
C ALA A 172 -2.10 7.75 -20.63
N ARG A 173 -1.84 8.32 -19.47
CA ARG A 173 -2.80 8.26 -18.35
C ARG A 173 -3.08 9.60 -17.67
N ILE A 174 -4.32 9.74 -17.21
CA ILE A 174 -4.80 10.87 -16.39
C ILE A 174 -5.64 10.29 -15.25
N SER A 175 -5.00 9.83 -14.18
CA SER A 175 -5.72 9.20 -13.06
C SER A 175 -5.13 9.68 -11.74
N PRO A 176 -5.94 9.90 -10.69
CA PRO A 176 -5.40 10.03 -9.36
C PRO A 176 -4.85 8.66 -8.92
N GLY A 177 -3.57 8.58 -8.54
CA GLY A 177 -2.96 7.38 -7.97
C GLY A 177 -2.24 6.41 -8.92
N GLY A 178 -1.67 5.34 -8.34
CA GLY A 178 -0.79 4.36 -9.01
C GLY A 178 -1.50 3.15 -9.63
N TYR A 179 -2.74 3.29 -10.10
CA TYR A 179 -3.50 2.19 -10.68
C TYR A 179 -2.91 1.74 -12.02
N LEU A 180 -2.17 0.63 -12.00
CA LEU A 180 -1.51 0.03 -13.17
C LEU A 180 -2.10 -1.34 -13.58
N GLY A 181 -3.13 -1.81 -12.88
CA GLY A 181 -3.71 -3.14 -13.09
C GLY A 181 -4.22 -3.32 -14.51
N TRP A 182 -5.06 -2.40 -14.98
CA TRP A 182 -5.58 -2.39 -16.35
C TRP A 182 -4.47 -2.37 -17.41
N ALA A 183 -3.41 -1.58 -17.19
CA ALA A 183 -2.33 -1.45 -18.16
C ALA A 183 -1.52 -2.75 -18.27
N ARG A 184 -1.33 -3.44 -17.13
CA ARG A 184 -0.71 -4.77 -17.10
C ARG A 184 -1.61 -5.82 -17.74
N ALA A 185 -2.91 -5.78 -17.45
CA ALA A 185 -3.88 -6.71 -18.03
C ALA A 185 -4.01 -6.56 -19.55
N ALA A 186 -3.95 -5.32 -20.07
CA ALA A 186 -3.95 -5.04 -21.51
C ALA A 186 -2.59 -5.23 -22.18
N GLY A 187 -1.51 -5.38 -21.41
CA GLY A 187 -0.15 -5.49 -21.92
C GLY A 187 0.38 -4.21 -22.59
N VAL A 188 -0.19 -3.04 -22.31
CA VAL A 188 0.20 -1.75 -22.92
C VAL A 188 1.36 -1.10 -22.20
N THR A 189 1.97 -0.09 -22.82
CA THR A 189 3.08 0.68 -22.22
C THR A 189 2.62 2.10 -21.92
N ILE A 190 2.67 2.51 -20.65
CA ILE A 190 2.37 3.89 -20.26
C ILE A 190 3.61 4.75 -20.52
N ILE A 191 3.53 5.63 -21.52
CA ILE A 191 4.66 6.48 -21.95
C ILE A 191 4.55 7.94 -21.50
N ALA A 192 3.37 8.37 -21.06
CA ALA A 192 3.12 9.71 -20.59
C ALA A 192 2.03 9.71 -19.50
N GLU A 193 2.16 10.61 -18.54
CA GLU A 193 1.16 10.78 -17.48
C GLU A 193 1.00 12.24 -17.09
N VAL A 194 -0.23 12.62 -16.73
CA VAL A 194 -0.49 13.86 -16.02
C VAL A 194 -0.24 13.61 -14.53
N ASP A 195 0.27 14.64 -13.83
CA ASP A 195 0.58 14.59 -12.40
C ASP A 195 -0.57 13.97 -11.57
N LEU A 196 -0.17 13.10 -10.63
CA LEU A 196 -1.10 12.30 -9.84
C LEU A 196 -1.74 13.06 -8.68
N GLU A 197 -1.03 14.04 -8.13
CA GLU A 197 -1.43 14.69 -6.89
C GLU A 197 -2.46 15.78 -7.15
N VAL A 198 -2.23 16.61 -8.17
CA VAL A 198 -3.08 17.77 -8.48
C VAL A 198 -3.45 17.81 -9.95
N GLY A 199 -2.59 17.30 -10.83
CA GLY A 199 -2.75 17.41 -12.29
C GLY A 199 -4.00 16.76 -12.84
N ALA A 200 -4.31 15.53 -12.42
CA ALA A 200 -5.49 14.80 -12.90
C ALA A 200 -6.80 15.51 -12.53
N GLU A 201 -6.93 16.00 -11.30
CA GLU A 201 -8.11 16.76 -10.85
C GLU A 201 -8.20 18.11 -11.57
N SER A 202 -7.08 18.81 -11.72
CA SER A 202 -7.01 20.09 -12.42
C SER A 202 -7.38 19.98 -13.89
N PHE A 203 -6.98 18.88 -14.56
CA PHE A 203 -7.37 18.60 -15.94
C PHE A 203 -8.89 18.57 -16.09
N TRP A 204 -9.58 17.80 -15.26
CA TRP A 204 -11.04 17.67 -15.34
C TRP A 204 -11.79 18.96 -15.01
N LYS A 205 -11.22 19.82 -14.15
CA LYS A 205 -11.79 21.14 -13.80
C LYS A 205 -11.44 22.26 -14.78
N SER A 206 -10.48 22.01 -15.68
CA SER A 206 -10.02 23.02 -16.65
C SER A 206 -10.99 23.23 -17.80
N ASP A 207 -10.86 24.36 -18.49
CA ASP A 207 -11.65 24.67 -19.68
C ASP A 207 -11.31 23.72 -20.85
N PRO A 208 -12.21 23.56 -21.84
CA PRO A 208 -11.99 22.66 -22.97
C PRO A 208 -10.72 22.94 -23.79
N ALA A 209 -10.26 24.20 -23.89
CA ALA A 209 -9.05 24.52 -24.63
C ALA A 209 -7.81 24.04 -23.89
N THR A 210 -7.79 24.17 -22.56
CA THR A 210 -6.73 23.60 -21.71
C THR A 210 -6.71 22.07 -21.78
N GLN A 211 -7.87 21.41 -21.69
CA GLN A 211 -7.96 19.96 -21.86
C GLN A 211 -7.43 19.50 -23.23
N ALA A 212 -7.80 20.20 -24.31
CA ALA A 212 -7.32 19.91 -25.65
C ALA A 212 -5.80 20.06 -25.79
N ARG A 213 -5.20 21.08 -25.17
CA ARG A 213 -3.72 21.25 -25.14
C ARG A 213 -3.02 20.09 -24.44
N VAL A 214 -3.56 19.64 -23.30
CA VAL A 214 -3.00 18.49 -22.57
C VAL A 214 -3.12 17.22 -23.41
N LEU A 215 -4.30 16.95 -23.99
CA LEU A 215 -4.50 15.81 -24.88
C LEU A 215 -3.58 15.86 -26.11
N GLN A 216 -3.36 17.05 -26.69
CA GLN A 216 -2.43 17.23 -27.80
C GLN A 216 -0.98 16.94 -27.39
N ALA A 217 -0.55 17.38 -26.21
CA ALA A 217 0.79 17.09 -25.70
C ALA A 217 0.99 15.57 -25.48
N LEU A 218 -0.01 14.88 -24.92
CA LEU A 218 0.01 13.43 -24.74
C LEU A 218 0.08 12.69 -26.09
N ARG A 219 -0.65 13.18 -27.10
CA ARG A 219 -0.56 12.65 -28.48
C ARG A 219 0.81 12.88 -29.09
N GLN A 220 1.39 14.08 -28.93
CA GLN A 220 2.72 14.42 -29.45
C GLN A 220 3.83 13.62 -28.79
N ALA A 221 3.64 13.20 -27.53
CA ALA A 221 4.54 12.25 -26.86
C ALA A 221 4.48 10.84 -27.47
N GLY A 222 3.53 10.55 -28.37
CA GLY A 222 3.40 9.29 -29.08
C GLY A 222 2.34 8.34 -28.54
N ALA A 223 1.42 8.80 -27.68
CA ALA A 223 0.38 7.95 -27.14
C ALA A 223 -0.70 7.67 -28.19
N ASN A 224 -1.16 6.42 -28.28
CA ASN A 224 -2.26 6.00 -29.15
C ASN A 224 -3.63 6.31 -28.51
N SER A 225 -3.71 6.26 -27.19
CA SER A 225 -4.91 6.57 -26.42
C SER A 225 -4.56 7.12 -25.05
N VAL A 226 -5.54 7.72 -24.39
CA VAL A 226 -5.44 8.16 -22.99
C VAL A 226 -6.45 7.39 -22.15
N VAL A 227 -6.01 6.80 -21.05
CA VAL A 227 -6.91 6.23 -20.03
C VAL A 227 -6.95 7.17 -18.84
N ALA A 228 -8.16 7.57 -18.46
CA ALA A 228 -8.37 8.49 -17.36
C ALA A 228 -9.33 7.92 -16.32
N HIS A 229 -9.21 8.42 -15.09
CA HIS A 229 -10.09 8.06 -14.00
C HIS A 229 -10.63 9.31 -13.32
N VAL A 230 -11.95 9.41 -13.18
CA VAL A 230 -12.62 10.54 -12.54
C VAL A 230 -13.82 10.05 -11.73
N TRP A 231 -13.89 10.48 -10.48
CA TRP A 231 -14.94 10.06 -9.54
C TRP A 231 -16.30 10.67 -9.89
N ASP A 232 -16.30 11.88 -10.44
CA ASP A 232 -17.51 12.56 -10.88
C ASP A 232 -17.96 12.05 -12.25
N ASP A 233 -19.26 12.07 -12.50
CA ASP A 233 -19.80 11.80 -13.84
C ASP A 233 -19.49 13.00 -14.74
N VAL A 234 -18.44 12.88 -15.54
CA VAL A 234 -18.04 13.91 -16.50
C VAL A 234 -18.48 13.52 -17.89
N THR A 235 -19.30 14.35 -18.53
CA THR A 235 -19.62 14.19 -19.95
C THR A 235 -18.64 15.01 -20.76
N ALA A 236 -17.53 14.40 -21.19
CA ALA A 236 -16.53 15.05 -22.01
C ALA A 236 -16.58 14.52 -23.46
N PRO A 237 -16.81 15.38 -24.47
CA PRO A 237 -16.84 14.94 -25.87
C PRO A 237 -15.56 14.20 -26.27
N GLY A 238 -15.71 13.06 -26.95
CA GLY A 238 -14.59 12.22 -27.40
C GLY A 238 -14.05 11.23 -26.37
N TRP A 239 -14.50 11.28 -25.12
CA TRP A 239 -14.21 10.27 -24.11
C TRP A 239 -15.27 9.15 -24.11
N TYR A 240 -14.81 7.92 -23.98
CA TYR A 240 -15.64 6.73 -23.92
C TYR A 240 -15.60 6.16 -22.50
N ARG A 241 -16.75 6.12 -21.83
CA ARG A 241 -16.87 5.49 -20.51
C ARG A 241 -16.72 3.98 -20.62
N VAL A 242 -15.95 3.38 -19.71
CA VAL A 242 -15.80 1.92 -19.62
C VAL A 242 -16.89 1.36 -18.70
N GLY A 243 -17.93 0.77 -19.29
CA GLY A 243 -19.03 0.16 -18.51
C GLY A 243 -19.66 1.13 -17.52
N GLU A 244 -19.91 0.66 -16.30
CA GLU A 244 -20.40 1.49 -15.18
C GLU A 244 -19.25 2.05 -14.31
N THR A 245 -18.01 1.91 -14.76
CA THR A 245 -16.83 2.31 -13.98
C THR A 245 -16.60 3.82 -14.03
N HIS A 246 -15.63 4.28 -13.24
CA HIS A 246 -15.12 5.66 -13.26
C HIS A 246 -13.95 5.86 -14.25
N PHE A 247 -13.71 4.88 -15.12
CA PHE A 247 -12.66 4.94 -16.14
C PHE A 247 -13.21 5.39 -17.49
N TRP A 248 -12.39 6.18 -18.17
CA TRP A 248 -12.68 6.77 -19.47
C TRP A 248 -11.49 6.59 -20.42
N ILE A 249 -11.78 6.34 -21.69
CA ILE A 249 -10.77 6.17 -22.73
C ILE A 249 -10.95 7.27 -23.79
N TYR A 250 -9.87 7.97 -24.11
CA TYR A 250 -9.80 8.90 -25.23
C TYR A 250 -8.92 8.31 -26.33
N PRO A 251 -9.49 7.83 -27.45
CA PRO A 251 -8.69 7.34 -28.57
C PRO A 251 -8.18 8.51 -29.41
N PHE A 252 -6.88 8.55 -29.67
CA PHE A 252 -6.37 9.39 -30.75
C PHE A 252 -6.60 8.58 -32.05
N LYS A 253 -7.58 8.98 -32.87
CA LYS A 253 -7.81 8.33 -34.18
C LYS A 253 -6.47 8.12 -34.89
N ARG A 254 -6.17 6.88 -35.29
CA ARG A 254 -5.08 6.60 -36.24
C ARG A 254 -5.32 7.47 -37.47
N ALA A 255 -4.34 8.28 -37.86
CA ALA A 255 -4.28 8.77 -39.22
C ALA A 255 -4.30 7.52 -40.12
N GLY A 256 -5.27 7.46 -41.04
CA GLY A 256 -5.60 6.25 -41.77
C GLY A 256 -4.41 5.60 -42.47
N SER A 257 -4.50 4.29 -42.57
CA SER A 257 -3.97 3.50 -43.68
C SER A 257 -5.09 2.63 -44.19
#